data_AF-A0A177WNM1-F1
#
_entry.id   AF-A0A177WNM1-F1
#
_cell.length_a   1.000
_cell.length_b   1.000
_cell.length_c   1.000
_cell.angle_alpha   90.00
_cell.angle_beta   90.00
_cell.angle_gamma   90.00
#
_symmetry.space_group_name_H-M   'P 1'
#
loop_
_entity.id
_entity.type
_entity.pdbx_description
1 polymer ?
#
loop_
_entity_poly.entity_id
_entity_poly.type
_entity_poly.pdbx_seq_one_letter_code
_entity_poly.pdbx_strand_id
1 'polypeptide(L)'
;MLQWVGPYIAWGYPNLKSVRELIYKRGFAKIDKQRIPITDNQVIEKALEKYGIICVEDLIHEIFTVGPNFKQANAFLWAFKLSNPTGGFTGKKVPHFMEGGESGNREDRINALIQRMN
;
A
#
# COMPACT_ATOMS: atom_id res chain seq x y z
N MET A 1 -16.36 -2.61 -8.09
CA MET A 1 -15.75 -1.35 -7.58
C MET A 1 -14.60 -0.88 -8.45
N LEU A 2 -13.52 -1.66 -8.64
CA LEU A 2 -12.32 -1.24 -9.39
C LEU A 2 -12.58 -0.81 -10.85
N GLN A 3 -13.52 -1.45 -11.55
CA GLN A 3 -13.88 -1.06 -12.93
C GLN A 3 -14.42 0.38 -13.03
N TRP A 4 -15.18 0.84 -12.03
CA TRP A 4 -15.78 2.18 -12.03
C TRP A 4 -14.75 3.27 -11.72
N VAL A 5 -13.82 2.98 -10.82
CA VAL A 5 -12.76 3.94 -10.43
C VAL A 5 -11.51 3.86 -11.32
N GLY A 6 -11.44 2.85 -12.20
CA GLY A 6 -10.27 2.55 -13.04
C GLY A 6 -9.66 3.76 -13.77
N PRO A 7 -10.45 4.69 -14.34
CA PRO A 7 -9.90 5.89 -15.00
C PRO A 7 -9.14 6.85 -14.06
N TYR A 8 -9.38 6.76 -12.75
CA TYR A 8 -8.85 7.68 -11.74
C TYR A 8 -7.69 7.10 -10.93
N ILE A 9 -7.50 5.78 -10.96
CA ILE A 9 -6.49 5.11 -10.15
C ILE A 9 -5.61 4.21 -11.00
N ALA A 10 -4.34 4.08 -10.61
CA ALA A 10 -3.47 3.01 -11.07
C ALA A 10 -3.46 1.90 -10.02
N TRP A 11 -3.67 0.66 -10.42
CA TRP A 11 -3.63 -0.51 -9.54
C TRP A 11 -2.93 -1.69 -10.22
N GLY A 12 -2.56 -2.70 -9.44
CA GLY A 12 -1.82 -3.87 -9.93
C GLY A 12 -1.42 -4.78 -8.78
N TYR A 13 -0.46 -5.66 -9.02
CA TYR A 13 -0.03 -6.69 -8.07
C TYR A 13 1.29 -6.28 -7.42
N PRO A 14 1.29 -5.91 -6.12
CA PRO A 14 2.52 -5.55 -5.44
C PRO A 14 3.35 -6.80 -5.13
N ASN A 15 4.67 -6.66 -5.17
CA ASN A 15 5.61 -7.67 -4.71
C ASN A 15 5.96 -7.44 -3.22
N LEU A 16 6.48 -8.49 -2.56
CA LEU A 16 6.83 -8.44 -1.14
C LEU A 16 7.78 -7.29 -0.81
N LYS A 17 8.74 -6.99 -1.70
CA LYS A 17 9.69 -5.88 -1.55
C LYS A 17 8.97 -4.53 -1.48
N SER A 18 8.03 -4.28 -2.40
CA SER A 18 7.30 -3.01 -2.47
C SER A 18 6.38 -2.82 -1.27
N VAL A 19 5.70 -3.89 -0.83
CA VAL A 19 4.87 -3.87 0.39
C VAL A 19 5.73 -3.55 1.61
N ARG A 20 6.86 -4.27 1.77
CA ARG A 20 7.81 -4.05 2.86
C ARG A 20 8.30 -2.61 2.89
N GLU A 21 8.81 -2.10 1.77
CA GLU A 21 9.34 -0.74 1.69
C GLU A 21 8.28 0.33 1.98
N LEU A 22 7.03 0.12 1.53
CA LEU A 22 5.92 1.04 1.82
C LEU A 22 5.58 1.07 3.31
N ILE A 23 5.48 -0.09 3.95
CA ILE A 23 5.15 -0.19 5.38
C ILE A 23 6.30 0.38 6.22
N TYR A 24 7.56 0.07 5.91
CA TYR A 24 8.69 0.61 6.68
C TYR A 24 8.90 2.12 6.50
N LYS A 25 8.87 2.62 5.27
CA LYS A 25 9.19 4.03 4.99
C LYS A 25 8.01 4.96 5.23
N ARG A 26 6.80 4.48 4.95
CA ARG A 26 5.58 5.30 4.89
C ARG A 26 4.43 4.73 5.73
N GLY A 27 4.68 3.74 6.57
CA GLY A 27 3.69 3.15 7.46
C GLY A 27 3.28 4.09 8.58
N PHE A 28 1.97 4.34 8.66
CA PHE A 28 1.35 5.04 9.78
C PHE A 28 0.19 4.19 10.28
N ALA A 29 0.05 4.11 11.59
CA ALA A 29 -1.08 3.51 12.26
C ALA A 29 -2.23 4.51 12.38
N LYS A 30 -3.45 3.99 12.28
CA LYS A 30 -4.71 4.67 12.53
C LYS A 30 -5.24 4.23 13.89
N ILE A 31 -4.89 4.99 14.93
CA ILE A 31 -5.33 4.75 16.31
C ILE A 31 -6.19 5.94 16.71
N ASP A 32 -7.42 5.70 17.18
CA ASP A 32 -8.37 6.74 17.58
C ASP A 32 -8.57 7.85 16.54
N LYS A 33 -8.56 7.46 15.25
CA LYS A 33 -8.62 8.35 14.08
C LYS A 33 -7.44 9.34 13.96
N GLN A 34 -6.41 9.17 14.77
CA GLN A 34 -5.14 9.89 14.66
C GLN A 34 -4.16 9.10 13.80
N ARG A 35 -3.27 9.84 13.13
CA ARG A 35 -2.22 9.28 12.28
C ARG A 35 -0.92 9.24 13.08
N ILE A 36 -0.52 8.05 13.53
CA ILE A 36 0.66 7.83 14.38
C ILE A 36 1.73 7.10 13.55
N PRO A 37 2.99 7.55 13.52
CA PRO A 37 4.05 6.82 12.82
C PRO A 37 4.33 5.47 13.48
N ILE A 38 4.55 4.43 12.68
CA ILE A 38 4.94 3.11 13.18
C ILE A 38 6.47 3.12 13.36
N THR A 39 6.93 3.55 14.54
CA THR A 39 8.36 3.57 14.88
C THR A 39 8.80 2.37 15.71
N ASP A 40 7.87 1.75 16.43
CA ASP A 40 8.11 0.65 17.37
C ASP A 40 7.03 -0.43 17.20
N ASN A 41 7.40 -1.69 17.39
CA ASN A 41 6.49 -2.83 17.42
C ASN A 41 5.44 -2.71 18.52
N GLN A 42 5.73 -1.99 19.62
CA GLN A 42 4.75 -1.77 20.69
C GLN A 42 3.44 -1.11 20.21
N VAL A 43 3.51 -0.28 19.16
CA VAL A 43 2.32 0.38 18.57
C VAL A 43 1.44 -0.64 17.86
N ILE A 44 2.05 -1.63 17.20
CA ILE A 44 1.36 -2.70 16.49
C ILE A 44 0.75 -3.68 17.48
N GLU A 45 1.56 -4.16 18.43
CA GLU A 45 1.16 -5.10 19.47
C GLU A 45 -0.08 -4.58 20.20
N LYS A 46 -0.04 -3.35 20.76
CA LYS A 46 -1.20 -2.78 21.47
C LYS A 46 -2.50 -2.73 20.67
N ALA A 47 -2.42 -2.60 19.34
CA ALA A 47 -3.60 -2.47 18.48
C ALA A 47 -4.08 -3.82 17.91
N LEU A 48 -3.15 -4.73 17.63
CA LEU A 48 -3.38 -5.95 16.82
C LEU A 48 -2.96 -7.26 17.51
N GLU A 49 -2.48 -7.23 18.76
CA GLU A 49 -2.12 -8.43 19.54
C GLU A 49 -3.26 -9.46 19.58
N LYS A 50 -4.51 -9.00 19.71
CA LYS A 50 -5.71 -9.86 19.65
C LYS A 50 -5.89 -10.65 18.35
N TYR A 51 -5.21 -10.25 17.28
CA TYR A 51 -5.21 -10.92 15.98
C TYR A 51 -3.93 -11.71 15.71
N GLY A 52 -3.01 -11.79 16.69
CA GLY A 52 -1.73 -12.48 16.56
C GLY A 52 -0.67 -11.72 15.75
N ILE A 53 -0.85 -10.40 15.55
CA ILE A 53 0.10 -9.55 14.83
C ILE A 53 0.89 -8.75 15.87
N ILE A 54 2.14 -9.13 16.09
CA ILE A 54 2.97 -8.57 17.17
C ILE A 54 3.99 -7.59 16.62
N CYS A 55 4.54 -7.86 15.44
CA CYS A 55 5.58 -7.02 14.83
C CYS A 55 5.24 -6.52 13.42
N VAL A 56 6.08 -5.63 12.89
CA VAL A 56 5.94 -5.11 11.51
C VAL A 56 6.03 -6.23 10.46
N GLU A 57 6.85 -7.26 10.66
CA GLU A 57 6.97 -8.35 9.69
C GLU A 57 5.71 -9.24 9.66
N ASP A 58 5.06 -9.48 10.81
CA ASP A 58 3.75 -10.16 10.86
C ASP A 58 2.70 -9.35 10.10
N LEU A 59 2.73 -8.03 10.24
CA LEU A 59 1.83 -7.13 9.51
C LEU A 59 2.07 -7.19 7.99
N ILE A 60 3.34 -7.17 7.56
CA ILE A 60 3.70 -7.32 6.14
C ILE A 60 3.24 -8.68 5.62
N HIS A 61 3.48 -9.75 6.38
CA HIS A 61 3.07 -11.10 6.01
C HIS A 61 1.55 -11.19 5.85
N GLU A 62 0.78 -10.70 6.82
CA GLU A 62 -0.69 -10.72 6.80
C GLU A 62 -1.26 -9.95 5.59
N ILE A 63 -0.66 -8.78 5.28
CA ILE A 63 -1.08 -7.96 4.13
C ILE A 63 -0.73 -8.64 2.80
N PHE A 64 0.47 -9.20 2.67
CA PHE A 64 0.93 -9.79 1.41
C PHE A 64 0.26 -11.13 1.11
N THR A 65 0.07 -11.97 2.13
CA THR A 65 -0.55 -13.30 1.98
C THR A 65 -2.07 -13.27 2.00
N VAL A 66 -2.67 -12.12 2.33
CA VAL A 66 -4.12 -11.96 2.51
C VAL A 66 -4.64 -12.93 3.58
N GLY A 67 -4.06 -12.82 4.78
CA GLY A 67 -4.44 -13.67 5.91
C GLY A 67 -5.86 -13.41 6.45
N PRO A 68 -6.31 -14.19 7.45
CA PRO A 68 -7.68 -14.13 7.99
C PRO A 68 -8.05 -12.77 8.60
N ASN A 69 -7.06 -12.01 9.09
CA ASN A 69 -7.23 -10.71 9.73
C ASN A 69 -6.79 -9.54 8.82
N PHE A 70 -6.73 -9.77 7.50
CA PHE A 70 -6.37 -8.75 6.51
C PHE A 70 -7.19 -7.47 6.65
N LYS A 71 -8.50 -7.59 6.91
CA LYS A 71 -9.40 -6.42 7.04
C LYS A 71 -8.95 -5.51 8.18
N GLN A 72 -8.51 -6.08 9.30
CA GLN A 72 -8.09 -5.38 10.51
C GLN A 72 -6.69 -4.80 10.33
N ALA A 73 -5.76 -5.57 9.75
CA ALA A 73 -4.42 -5.08 9.37
C ALA A 73 -4.51 -3.88 8.41
N ASN A 74 -5.33 -3.97 7.37
CA ASN A 74 -5.53 -2.90 6.39
C ASN A 74 -6.26 -1.68 6.98
N ALA A 75 -7.20 -1.89 7.91
CA ALA A 75 -7.88 -0.79 8.59
C ALA A 75 -6.98 -0.06 9.61
N PHE A 76 -6.04 -0.79 10.21
CA PHE A 76 -5.01 -0.23 11.09
C PHE A 76 -4.02 0.64 10.32
N LEU A 77 -3.66 0.27 9.09
CA LEU A 77 -2.80 1.11 8.25
C LEU A 77 -3.55 2.37 7.77
N TRP A 78 -2.92 3.52 7.97
CA TRP A 78 -3.36 4.77 7.35
C TRP A 78 -3.01 4.75 5.86
N ALA A 79 -3.84 5.39 5.03
CA ALA A 79 -3.57 5.50 3.59
C ALA A 79 -2.17 6.11 3.32
N PHE A 80 -1.35 5.39 2.57
CA PHE A 80 0.01 5.83 2.24
C PHE A 80 -0.03 7.14 1.44
N LYS A 81 0.71 8.14 1.91
CA LYS A 81 0.94 9.37 1.15
C LYS A 81 2.18 9.16 0.28
N LEU A 82 1.99 9.03 -1.03
CA LEU A 82 3.06 8.84 -2.00
C LEU A 82 3.51 10.18 -2.60
N SER A 83 4.77 10.27 -3.01
CA SER A 83 5.28 11.38 -3.83
C SER A 83 4.98 11.15 -5.30
N ASN A 84 5.08 12.21 -6.13
CA ASN A 84 5.08 12.05 -7.58
C ASN A 84 6.24 11.14 -8.02
N PRO A 85 6.09 10.37 -9.10
CA PRO A 85 7.14 9.48 -9.59
C PRO A 85 8.37 10.28 -10.00
N THR A 86 9.55 9.89 -9.51
CA THR A 86 10.84 10.46 -9.91
C THR A 86 11.01 10.30 -11.43
N GLY A 87 11.19 11.40 -12.16
CA GLY A 87 11.23 11.43 -13.63
C GLY A 87 9.87 11.58 -14.32
N GLY A 88 8.79 11.82 -13.57
CA GLY A 88 7.46 12.12 -14.13
C GLY A 88 6.67 10.90 -14.61
N PHE A 89 5.45 11.10 -15.09
CA PHE A 89 4.68 10.04 -15.73
C PHE A 89 5.14 9.88 -17.17
N THR A 90 5.22 8.65 -17.67
CA THR A 90 5.75 8.38 -19.02
C THR A 90 4.71 8.73 -20.09
N GLY A 91 3.45 8.36 -19.84
CA GLY A 91 2.33 8.61 -20.74
C GLY A 91 1.36 9.69 -20.26
N LYS A 92 0.25 9.83 -21.00
CA LYS A 92 -0.91 10.61 -20.55
C LYS A 92 -1.53 9.92 -19.34
N LYS A 93 -1.92 10.70 -18.32
CA LYS A 93 -2.44 10.14 -17.05
C LYS A 93 -3.79 9.44 -17.18
N VAL A 94 -4.66 9.95 -18.05
CA VAL A 94 -6.07 9.54 -18.12
C VAL A 94 -6.31 8.22 -18.87
N PRO A 95 -5.70 7.98 -20.06
CA PRO A 95 -5.95 6.74 -20.81
C PRO A 95 -5.53 5.50 -20.01
N HIS A 96 -6.14 4.38 -20.34
CA HIS A 96 -5.83 3.11 -19.69
C HIS A 96 -4.38 2.70 -20.01
N PHE A 97 -3.73 1.96 -19.10
CA PHE A 97 -2.35 1.51 -19.27
C PHE A 97 -2.11 0.72 -20.57
N MET A 98 -3.07 -0.13 -20.96
CA MET A 98 -3.03 -0.86 -22.24
C MET A 98 -3.05 0.06 -23.48
N GLU A 99 -3.61 1.27 -23.37
CA GLU A 99 -3.67 2.27 -24.44
C GLU A 99 -2.45 3.21 -24.42
N GLY A 100 -1.44 2.92 -23.59
CA GLY A 100 -0.26 3.77 -23.41
C GLY A 100 -0.46 4.93 -22.43
N GLY A 101 -1.52 4.90 -21.62
CA GLY A 101 -1.69 5.82 -20.49
C GLY A 101 -1.11 5.28 -19.17
N GLU A 102 -1.58 5.83 -18.05
CA GLU A 102 -1.06 5.48 -16.71
C GLU A 102 -2.15 5.01 -15.74
N SER A 103 -3.43 5.06 -16.14
CA SER A 103 -4.59 4.64 -15.32
C SER A 103 -4.94 3.15 -15.51
N GLY A 104 -5.73 2.61 -14.60
CA GLY A 104 -6.22 1.23 -14.66
C GLY A 104 -5.23 0.18 -14.17
N ASN A 105 -5.38 -1.05 -14.66
CA ASN A 105 -4.58 -2.20 -14.22
C ASN A 105 -3.21 -2.20 -14.92
N ARG A 106 -2.15 -2.20 -14.11
CA ARG A 106 -0.75 -2.27 -14.55
C ARG A 106 -0.10 -3.61 -14.21
N GLU A 107 -0.85 -4.54 -13.62
CA GLU A 107 -0.37 -5.86 -13.21
C GLU A 107 0.92 -5.73 -12.38
N ASP A 108 1.96 -6.48 -12.71
CA ASP A 108 3.25 -6.46 -12.01
C ASP A 108 4.06 -5.18 -12.26
N ARG A 109 3.74 -4.40 -13.30
CA ARG A 109 4.44 -3.14 -13.60
C ARG A 109 4.13 -2.03 -12.61
N ILE A 110 3.16 -2.22 -11.73
CA ILE A 110 2.88 -1.28 -10.62
C ILE A 110 4.08 -1.13 -9.69
N ASN A 111 4.89 -2.18 -9.52
CA ASN A 111 6.03 -2.17 -8.60
C ASN A 111 7.10 -1.15 -8.99
N ALA A 112 7.39 -1.01 -10.28
CA ALA A 112 8.31 0.00 -10.78
C ALA A 112 7.80 1.43 -10.55
N LEU A 113 6.48 1.63 -10.64
CA LEU A 113 5.86 2.92 -10.33
C LEU A 113 5.96 3.23 -8.83
N ILE A 114 5.61 2.25 -7.98
CA ILE A 114 5.68 2.40 -6.52
C ILE A 114 7.10 2.78 -6.10
N GLN A 115 8.13 2.10 -6.61
CA GLN A 115 9.52 2.40 -6.28
C GLN A 115 9.93 3.83 -6.67
N ARG A 116 9.40 4.36 -7.78
CA ARG A 116 9.64 5.75 -8.19
C ARG A 116 8.89 6.77 -7.35
N MET A 117 7.79 6.36 -6.71
CA MET A 117 6.94 7.20 -5.87
C MET A 117 7.25 7.08 -4.38
N ASN A 118 8.06 6.09 -3.98
CA ASN A 118 8.39 5.77 -2.59
C ASN A 118 9.56 6.57 -2.03
#